data_AF-A0A1C7DBS2-F1
#
_entry.id   AF-A0A1C7DBS2-F1
#
_cell.length_a   1.000
_cell.length_b   1.000
_cell.length_c   1.000
_cell.angle_alpha   90.00
_cell.angle_beta   90.00
_cell.angle_gamma   90.00
#
_symmetry.space_group_name_H-M   'P 1'
#
loop_
_entity.id
_entity.type
_entity.pdbx_description
1 polymer ?
#
loop_
_entity_poly.entity_id
_entity_poly.type
_entity_poly.pdbx_seq_one_letter_code
_entity_poly.pdbx_strand_id
1 'polypeptide(L)'
;MTLTETQSAPRPNGWRIAMWGVLLALLSLPALMMQLSGEWAWTAIDFILAAILLGFLGLGGELAMRIGRPGPARIGIALAALTAFLTLWSNAAVGIIGAEGEAVNIWFTASTLLGILASALVRLRANAMRWIAAALSLVPSIAGLQAEATMPGHGVEWGILAVLTLMWVVASLCFARAAKP
;
A
#
# COMPACT_ATOMS: atom_id res chain seq x y z
N MET A 1 2.28 -52.44 -23.49
CA MET A 1 2.59 -52.02 -22.11
C MET A 1 2.63 -50.50 -22.09
N THR A 2 1.51 -49.86 -21.73
CA THR A 2 1.35 -48.41 -21.70
C THR A 2 1.68 -47.89 -20.31
N LEU A 3 2.72 -47.06 -20.20
CA LEU A 3 3.07 -46.40 -18.94
C LEU A 3 2.07 -45.29 -18.66
N THR A 4 1.28 -45.44 -17.61
CA THR A 4 0.41 -44.40 -17.07
C THR A 4 1.30 -43.32 -16.44
N GLU A 5 1.49 -42.19 -17.13
CA GLU A 5 2.00 -40.98 -16.50
C GLU A 5 1.03 -40.56 -15.38
N THR A 6 1.45 -40.75 -14.13
CA THR A 6 0.79 -40.11 -12.99
C THR A 6 0.97 -38.61 -13.13
N GLN A 7 -0.01 -37.93 -13.71
CA GLN A 7 -0.10 -36.48 -13.67
C GLN A 7 -0.17 -36.06 -12.20
N SER A 8 0.92 -35.46 -11.71
CA SER A 8 0.95 -34.91 -10.36
C SER A 8 0.01 -33.71 -10.32
N ALA A 9 -0.98 -33.76 -9.42
CA ALA A 9 -1.89 -32.64 -9.22
C ALA A 9 -1.09 -31.36 -8.93
N PRO A 10 -1.46 -30.20 -9.50
CA PRO A 10 -0.76 -28.95 -9.24
C PRO A 10 -0.73 -28.67 -7.74
N ARG A 11 0.47 -28.54 -7.16
CA ARG A 11 0.59 -28.19 -5.75
C ARG A 11 0.03 -26.77 -5.54
N PRO A 12 -0.85 -26.56 -4.56
CA PRO A 12 -1.33 -25.22 -4.25
C PRO A 12 -0.16 -24.32 -3.87
N ASN A 13 -0.16 -23.09 -4.39
CA ASN A 13 0.89 -22.11 -4.09
C ASN A 13 0.72 -21.60 -2.66
N GLY A 14 1.41 -22.24 -1.70
CA GLY A 14 1.27 -21.99 -0.28
C GLY A 14 1.45 -20.52 0.13
N TRP A 15 2.34 -19.77 -0.54
CA TRP A 15 2.50 -18.33 -0.32
C TRP A 15 1.23 -17.55 -0.66
N ARG A 16 0.60 -17.84 -1.81
CA ARG A 16 -0.63 -17.15 -2.23
C ARG A 16 -1.76 -17.42 -1.25
N ILE A 17 -1.90 -18.66 -0.80
CA ILE A 17 -2.90 -19.04 0.19
C ILE A 17 -2.65 -18.31 1.52
N ALA A 18 -1.41 -18.30 2.00
CA ALA A 18 -1.07 -17.62 3.24
C ALA A 18 -1.35 -16.10 3.15
N MET A 19 -0.90 -15.45 2.07
CA MET A 19 -1.10 -14.02 1.85
C MET A 19 -2.58 -13.64 1.79
N TRP A 20 -3.37 -14.28 0.92
CA TRP A 20 -4.79 -13.98 0.80
C TRP A 20 -5.59 -14.38 2.04
N GLY A 21 -5.19 -15.46 2.72
CA GLY A 21 -5.77 -15.87 3.99
C GLY A 21 -5.56 -14.83 5.10
N VAL A 22 -4.36 -14.26 5.22
CA VAL A 22 -4.07 -13.19 6.18
C VAL A 22 -4.87 -11.93 5.88
N LEU A 23 -4.96 -11.53 4.60
CA LEU A 23 -5.75 -10.35 4.20
C LEU A 23 -7.24 -10.54 4.48
N LEU A 24 -7.78 -11.73 4.21
CA LEU A 24 -9.18 -12.06 4.53
C LEU A 24 -9.42 -12.09 6.03
N ALA A 25 -8.50 -12.64 6.81
CA ALA A 25 -8.57 -12.64 8.27
C ALA A 25 -8.58 -11.22 8.82
N LEU A 26 -7.71 -10.34 8.29
CA LEU A 26 -7.66 -8.92 8.65
C LEU A 26 -8.98 -8.20 8.32
N LEU A 27 -9.54 -8.42 7.13
CA LEU A 27 -10.85 -7.87 6.75
C LEU A 27 -11.99 -8.37 7.65
N SER A 28 -11.87 -9.57 8.21
CA SER A 28 -12.89 -10.18 9.06
C SER A 28 -12.84 -9.64 10.51
N LEU A 29 -11.76 -8.97 10.92
CA LEU A 29 -11.61 -8.48 12.30
C LEU A 29 -12.71 -7.48 12.70
N PRO A 30 -13.05 -6.44 11.92
CA PRO A 30 -14.13 -5.52 12.30
C PRO A 30 -15.47 -6.23 12.41
N ALA A 31 -15.77 -7.16 11.51
CA ALA A 31 -17.01 -7.94 11.55
C ALA A 31 -17.10 -8.79 12.82
N LEU A 32 -16.00 -9.41 13.24
CA LEU A 32 -15.94 -10.15 14.50
C LEU A 32 -16.09 -9.21 15.70
N MET A 33 -15.42 -8.06 15.68
CA MET A 33 -15.49 -7.08 16.76
C MET A 33 -16.90 -6.52 16.96
N MET A 34 -17.65 -6.26 15.88
CA MET A 34 -19.04 -5.84 15.94
C MET A 34 -19.98 -6.88 16.60
N GLN A 35 -19.59 -8.16 16.62
CA GLN A 35 -20.33 -9.21 17.34
C GLN A 35 -19.95 -9.27 18.83
N LEU A 36 -18.78 -8.75 19.19
CA LEU A 36 -18.24 -8.83 20.55
C LEU A 36 -18.49 -7.54 21.35
N SER A 37 -18.55 -6.38 20.71
CA SER A 37 -18.84 -5.10 21.35
C SER A 37 -19.66 -4.16 20.45
N GLY A 38 -20.43 -3.27 21.08
CA GLY A 38 -21.20 -2.23 20.39
C GLY A 38 -20.39 -0.97 20.03
N GLU A 39 -19.07 -0.99 20.27
CA GLU A 39 -18.19 0.16 20.03
C GLU A 39 -17.73 0.27 18.57
N TRP A 40 -17.86 -0.82 17.80
CA TRP A 40 -17.50 -0.86 16.39
C TRP A 40 -18.74 -0.67 15.53
N ALA A 41 -18.69 0.29 14.60
CA ALA A 41 -19.83 0.66 13.76
C ALA A 41 -19.44 0.68 12.27
N TRP A 42 -18.81 -0.39 11.78
CA TRP A 42 -18.48 -0.49 10.35
C TRP A 42 -19.75 -0.69 9.52
N THR A 43 -19.88 0.12 8.48
CA THR A 43 -20.92 0.02 7.47
C THR A 43 -20.49 -0.91 6.32
N ALA A 44 -21.42 -1.23 5.42
CA ALA A 44 -21.10 -2.01 4.23
C ALA A 44 -20.05 -1.34 3.33
N ILE A 45 -20.02 -0.01 3.27
CA ILE A 45 -19.04 0.71 2.45
C ILE A 45 -17.62 0.60 3.05
N ASP A 46 -17.49 0.58 4.38
CA ASP A 46 -16.19 0.42 5.04
C ASP A 46 -15.58 -0.94 4.70
N PHE A 47 -16.38 -2.01 4.71
CA PHE A 47 -15.93 -3.34 4.28
C PHE A 47 -15.52 -3.36 2.81
N ILE A 48 -16.26 -2.69 1.92
CA ILE A 48 -15.92 -2.61 0.50
C ILE A 48 -14.59 -1.87 0.30
N LEU A 49 -14.42 -0.71 0.94
CA LEU A 49 -13.19 0.07 0.84
C LEU A 49 -12.00 -0.70 1.41
N ALA A 50 -12.15 -1.33 2.57
CA ALA A 50 -11.12 -2.17 3.16
C ALA A 50 -10.76 -3.37 2.26
N ALA A 51 -11.76 -4.04 1.66
CA ALA A 51 -11.52 -5.13 0.73
C ALA A 51 -10.77 -4.67 -0.53
N ILE A 52 -11.09 -3.49 -1.06
CA ILE A 52 -10.37 -2.90 -2.20
C ILE A 52 -8.91 -2.60 -1.83
N LEU A 53 -8.67 -1.97 -0.68
CA LEU A 53 -7.31 -1.62 -0.23
C LEU A 53 -6.47 -2.86 0.06
N LEU A 54 -7.02 -3.85 0.76
CA LEU A 54 -6.35 -5.13 1.03
C LEU A 54 -6.14 -5.92 -0.26
N GLY A 55 -7.11 -5.89 -1.18
CA GLY A 55 -6.99 -6.46 -2.51
C GLY A 55 -5.84 -5.84 -3.30
N PHE A 56 -5.72 -4.50 -3.28
CA PHE A 56 -4.60 -3.78 -3.88
C PHE A 56 -3.25 -4.21 -3.27
N LEU A 57 -3.16 -4.32 -1.94
CA LEU A 57 -1.94 -4.79 -1.27
C LEU A 57 -1.57 -6.22 -1.69
N GLY A 58 -2.55 -7.12 -1.74
CA GLY A 58 -2.38 -8.49 -2.21
C GLY A 58 -1.93 -8.57 -3.68
N LEU A 59 -2.51 -7.76 -4.56
CA LEU A 59 -2.09 -7.65 -5.96
C LEU A 59 -0.66 -7.12 -6.08
N GLY A 60 -0.27 -6.12 -5.27
CA GLY A 60 1.10 -5.64 -5.19
C GLY A 60 2.08 -6.75 -4.79
N GLY A 61 1.71 -7.58 -3.81
CA GLY A 61 2.46 -8.77 -3.41
C GLY A 61 2.58 -9.80 -4.53
N GLU A 62 1.49 -10.10 -5.26
CA GLU A 62 1.55 -10.99 -6.41
C GLU A 62 2.47 -10.43 -7.51
N LEU A 63 2.36 -9.15 -7.85
CA LEU A 63 3.19 -8.49 -8.86
C LEU A 63 4.68 -8.53 -8.48
N ALA A 64 5.01 -8.27 -7.22
CA ALA A 64 6.37 -8.38 -6.71
C ALA A 64 6.94 -9.80 -6.91
N MET A 65 6.12 -10.82 -6.66
CA MET A 65 6.51 -12.23 -6.81
C MET A 65 6.56 -12.70 -8.27
N ARG A 66 5.79 -12.09 -9.17
CA ARG A 66 5.82 -12.38 -10.62
C ARG A 66 7.12 -11.93 -11.29
N ILE A 67 7.84 -10.97 -10.72
CA ILE A 67 9.19 -10.62 -11.20
C ILE A 67 10.11 -11.80 -10.93
N GLY A 68 10.67 -12.37 -12.00
CA GLY A 68 11.32 -13.69 -11.99
C GLY A 68 12.42 -13.85 -10.94
N ARG A 69 13.37 -12.90 -10.86
CA ARG A 69 14.49 -12.98 -9.90
C ARG A 69 14.22 -12.14 -8.64
N PRO A 70 14.50 -12.66 -7.43
CA PRO A 70 14.53 -11.83 -6.24
C PRO A 70 15.57 -10.73 -6.43
N GLY A 71 15.22 -9.50 -6.08
CA GLY A 71 16.10 -8.36 -6.30
C GLY A 71 15.45 -7.02 -5.94
N PRO A 72 16.15 -5.90 -6.18
CA PRO A 72 15.69 -4.58 -5.77
C PRO A 72 14.31 -4.21 -6.33
N ALA A 73 13.97 -4.60 -7.57
CA ALA A 73 12.65 -4.32 -8.16
C ALA A 73 11.51 -4.99 -7.39
N ARG A 74 11.69 -6.25 -6.96
CA ARG A 74 10.69 -7.00 -6.17
C ARG A 74 10.44 -6.30 -4.83
N ILE A 75 11.52 -5.92 -4.13
CA ILE A 75 11.43 -5.19 -2.85
C ILE A 75 10.77 -3.83 -3.06
N GLY A 76 11.15 -3.11 -4.13
CA GLY A 76 10.57 -1.81 -4.47
C GLY A 76 9.07 -1.86 -4.71
N ILE A 77 8.56 -2.87 -5.45
CA ILE A 77 7.11 -3.03 -5.68
C ILE A 77 6.39 -3.38 -4.38
N ALA A 78 6.90 -4.34 -3.62
CA ALA A 78 6.28 -4.74 -2.36
C ALA A 78 6.21 -3.57 -1.38
N LEU A 79 7.31 -2.82 -1.25
CA LEU A 79 7.38 -1.66 -0.37
C LEU A 79 6.47 -0.53 -0.87
N ALA A 80 6.48 -0.20 -2.15
CA ALA A 80 5.60 0.83 -2.71
C ALA A 80 4.10 0.49 -2.53
N ALA A 81 3.71 -0.77 -2.74
CA ALA A 81 2.34 -1.22 -2.51
C ALA A 81 1.97 -1.12 -1.01
N LEU A 82 2.87 -1.52 -0.12
CA LEU A 82 2.68 -1.39 1.33
C LEU A 82 2.56 0.08 1.77
N THR A 83 3.44 0.97 1.29
CA THR A 83 3.38 2.39 1.63
C THR A 83 2.10 3.04 1.11
N ALA A 84 1.69 2.72 -0.13
CA ALA A 84 0.44 3.22 -0.69
C ALA A 84 -0.78 2.72 0.10
N PHE A 85 -0.78 1.44 0.47
CA PHE A 85 -1.81 0.86 1.33
C PHE A 85 -1.86 1.57 2.69
N LEU A 86 -0.74 1.70 3.40
CA LEU A 86 -0.71 2.36 4.71
C LEU A 86 -1.14 3.82 4.62
N THR A 87 -0.70 4.53 3.58
CA THR A 87 -1.13 5.91 3.34
C THR A 87 -2.63 6.00 3.18
N LEU A 88 -3.23 5.21 2.28
CA LEU A 88 -4.67 5.27 2.02
C LEU A 88 -5.49 4.75 3.20
N TRP A 89 -5.05 3.67 3.83
CA TRP A 89 -5.74 3.05 4.97
C TRP A 89 -5.76 3.99 6.18
N SER A 90 -4.60 4.48 6.61
CA SER A 90 -4.52 5.39 7.76
C SER A 90 -5.26 6.70 7.50
N ASN A 91 -5.12 7.25 6.29
CA ASN A 91 -5.80 8.49 5.93
C ASN A 91 -7.32 8.35 5.90
N ALA A 92 -7.84 7.22 5.42
CA ALA A 92 -9.26 6.94 5.40
C ALA A 92 -9.85 6.57 6.77
N ALA A 93 -9.03 6.02 7.68
CA ALA A 93 -9.51 5.56 8.98
C ALA A 93 -9.50 6.65 10.07
N VAL A 94 -8.48 7.51 10.07
CA VAL A 94 -8.29 8.51 11.14
C VAL A 94 -7.89 9.89 10.63
N GLY A 95 -7.56 10.02 9.33
CA GLY A 95 -6.82 11.19 8.83
C GLY A 95 -5.36 11.14 9.29
N ILE A 96 -4.41 11.36 8.39
CA ILE A 96 -2.99 11.37 8.80
C ILE A 96 -2.65 12.64 9.57
N ILE A 97 -3.27 13.76 9.23
CA ILE A 97 -3.11 15.04 9.92
C ILE A 97 -4.50 15.54 10.34
N GLY A 98 -4.65 15.88 11.62
CA GLY A 98 -5.92 16.33 12.19
C GLY A 98 -6.99 15.24 12.11
N ALA A 99 -8.23 15.64 11.82
CA ALA A 99 -9.33 14.70 11.58
C ALA A 99 -9.38 14.26 10.10
N GLU A 100 -10.02 13.12 9.83
CA GLU A 100 -10.19 12.56 8.47
C GLU A 100 -10.80 13.55 7.45
N GLY A 101 -11.66 14.47 7.91
CA GLY A 101 -12.32 15.48 7.08
C GLY A 101 -11.47 16.70 6.72
N GLU A 102 -10.25 16.80 7.26
CA GLU A 102 -9.38 17.96 7.04
C GLU A 102 -8.86 18.02 5.61
N ALA A 103 -8.91 19.21 5.01
CA ALA A 103 -8.58 19.40 3.60
C ALA A 103 -7.13 18.99 3.27
N VAL A 104 -6.20 19.10 4.23
CA VAL A 104 -4.79 18.70 4.04
C VAL A 104 -4.64 17.22 3.71
N ASN A 105 -5.57 16.36 4.15
CA ASN A 105 -5.52 14.93 3.91
C ASN A 105 -5.73 14.56 2.43
N ILE A 106 -6.18 15.51 1.59
CA ILE A 106 -6.27 15.30 0.14
C ILE A 106 -4.91 15.04 -0.50
N TRP A 107 -3.82 15.59 0.06
CA TRP A 107 -2.46 15.37 -0.45
C TRP A 107 -2.10 13.89 -0.44
N PHE A 108 -2.45 13.18 0.64
CA PHE A 108 -2.16 11.75 0.78
C PHE A 108 -2.99 10.92 -0.21
N THR A 109 -4.30 11.14 -0.24
CA THR A 109 -5.20 10.38 -1.11
C THR A 109 -4.93 10.65 -2.60
N ALA A 110 -4.94 11.92 -3.02
CA ALA A 110 -4.82 12.29 -4.43
C ALA A 110 -3.47 11.90 -5.01
N SER A 111 -2.37 12.19 -4.31
CA SER A 111 -1.03 11.85 -4.81
C SER A 111 -0.82 10.34 -4.89
N THR A 112 -1.31 9.57 -3.91
CA THR A 112 -1.15 8.10 -3.91
C THR A 112 -1.96 7.48 -5.04
N LEU A 113 -3.21 7.91 -5.27
CA LEU A 113 -4.02 7.43 -6.40
C LEU A 113 -3.39 7.80 -7.75
N LEU A 114 -2.89 9.03 -7.88
CA LEU A 114 -2.17 9.47 -9.08
C LEU A 114 -0.89 8.66 -9.28
N GLY A 115 -0.17 8.35 -8.20
CA GLY A 115 1.01 7.50 -8.20
C GLY A 115 0.70 6.09 -8.69
N ILE A 116 -0.35 5.45 -8.16
CA ILE A 116 -0.82 4.13 -8.60
C ILE A 116 -1.18 4.14 -10.09
N LEU A 117 -1.93 5.15 -10.54
CA LEU A 117 -2.28 5.31 -11.95
C LEU A 117 -1.05 5.49 -12.83
N ALA A 118 -0.13 6.39 -12.46
CA ALA A 118 1.11 6.63 -13.18
C ALA A 118 1.96 5.35 -13.26
N SER A 119 2.07 4.60 -12.14
CA SER A 119 2.76 3.31 -12.07
C SER A 119 2.18 2.27 -13.03
N ALA A 120 0.85 2.21 -13.16
CA ALA A 120 0.17 1.35 -14.13
C ALA A 120 0.44 1.79 -15.58
N LEU A 121 0.36 3.10 -15.88
CA LEU A 121 0.61 3.66 -17.21
C LEU A 121 2.05 3.42 -17.69
N VAL A 122 3.04 3.53 -16.80
CA VAL A 122 4.44 3.25 -17.11
C VAL A 122 4.78 1.76 -17.02
N ARG A 123 3.78 0.89 -16.80
CA ARG A 123 3.90 -0.57 -16.71
C ARG A 123 4.97 -1.03 -15.72
N LEU A 124 5.09 -0.34 -14.58
CA LEU A 124 6.06 -0.63 -13.53
C LEU A 124 7.52 -0.65 -13.99
N ARG A 125 7.87 0.06 -15.08
CA ARG A 125 9.27 0.19 -15.52
C ARG A 125 10.12 0.84 -14.42
N ALA A 126 11.17 0.15 -13.97
CA ALA A 126 12.02 0.58 -12.85
C ALA A 126 12.54 2.02 -12.99
N ASN A 127 12.97 2.42 -14.20
CA ASN A 127 13.47 3.77 -14.43
C ASN A 127 12.40 4.87 -14.23
N ALA A 128 11.13 4.59 -14.52
CA ALA A 128 10.04 5.53 -14.24
C ALA A 128 9.61 5.48 -12.77
N MET A 129 9.49 4.26 -12.23
CA MET A 129 9.06 4.02 -10.84
C MET A 129 9.96 4.70 -9.80
N ARG A 130 11.28 4.81 -10.04
CA ARG A 130 12.18 5.53 -9.13
C ARG A 130 11.78 6.99 -8.95
N TRP A 131 11.33 7.64 -10.03
CA TRP A 131 10.94 9.04 -10.02
C TRP A 131 9.56 9.24 -9.43
N ILE A 132 8.63 8.34 -9.72
CA ILE A 132 7.30 8.33 -9.08
C ILE A 132 7.45 8.20 -7.56
N ALA A 133 8.21 7.22 -7.10
CA ALA A 133 8.46 7.01 -5.66
C ALA A 133 9.22 8.18 -5.02
N ALA A 134 10.20 8.77 -5.72
CA ALA A 134 10.90 9.96 -5.23
C ALA A 134 9.94 11.16 -5.08
N ALA A 135 9.05 11.39 -6.05
CA ALA A 135 8.05 12.45 -5.97
C ALA A 135 7.07 12.22 -4.82
N LEU A 136 6.57 10.99 -4.65
CA LEU A 136 5.67 10.63 -3.54
C LEU A 136 6.34 10.76 -2.17
N SER A 137 7.66 10.60 -2.08
CA SER A 137 8.38 10.78 -0.81
C SER A 137 8.33 12.21 -0.25
N LEU A 138 8.07 13.20 -1.11
CA LEU A 138 7.96 14.61 -0.71
C LEU A 138 6.59 14.94 -0.13
N VAL A 139 5.56 14.14 -0.44
CA VAL A 139 4.16 14.43 -0.08
C VAL A 139 3.97 14.55 1.44
N PRO A 140 4.45 13.63 2.30
CA PRO A 140 4.25 13.76 3.74
C PRO A 140 4.87 15.05 4.30
N SER A 141 6.07 15.42 3.83
CA SER A 141 6.74 16.65 4.27
C SER A 141 5.99 17.91 3.80
N ILE A 142 5.52 17.95 2.55
CA ILE A 142 4.73 19.07 2.03
C ILE A 142 3.41 19.22 2.81
N ALA A 143 2.71 18.11 3.04
CA ALA A 143 1.45 18.10 3.79
C ALA A 143 1.67 18.58 5.24
N GLY A 144 2.74 18.13 5.91
CA GLY A 144 3.09 18.57 7.26
C GLY A 144 3.39 20.07 7.33
N LEU A 145 4.19 20.61 6.40
CA LEU A 145 4.48 22.05 6.35
C LEU A 145 3.23 22.88 6.07
N GLN A 146 2.35 22.41 5.18
CA GLN A 146 1.08 23.09 4.93
C GLN A 146 0.18 23.06 6.17
N ALA A 147 0.13 21.94 6.90
CA ALA A 147 -0.64 21.84 8.12
C ALA A 147 -0.17 22.84 9.18
N GLU A 148 1.15 22.97 9.42
CA GLU A 148 1.68 23.98 10.33
C GLU A 148 1.30 25.40 9.92
N ALA A 149 1.24 25.69 8.62
CA ALA A 149 0.89 27.01 8.11
C ALA A 149 -0.62 27.32 8.15
N THR A 150 -1.49 26.30 8.09
CA THR A 150 -2.94 26.48 7.87
C THR A 150 -3.81 26.03 9.04
N MET A 151 -3.26 25.28 10.00
CA MET A 151 -3.99 24.71 11.14
C MET A 151 -3.41 25.20 12.47
N PRO A 152 -3.63 26.48 12.86
CA PRO A 152 -3.08 27.02 14.09
C PRO A 152 -3.55 26.24 15.32
N GLY A 153 -2.62 25.94 16.24
CA GLY A 153 -2.89 25.19 17.47
C GLY A 153 -2.95 23.67 17.32
N HIS A 154 -2.81 23.13 16.10
CA HIS A 154 -2.75 21.69 15.87
C HIS A 154 -1.29 21.23 15.71
N GLY A 155 -0.89 20.22 16.49
CA GLY A 155 0.42 19.59 16.37
C GLY A 155 0.49 18.68 15.14
N VAL A 156 1.58 18.75 14.38
CA VAL A 156 1.85 17.82 13.28
C VAL A 156 2.64 16.63 13.80
N GLU A 157 2.12 15.43 13.57
CA GLU A 157 2.75 14.17 13.96
C GLU A 157 3.89 13.81 12.98
N TRP A 158 5.00 14.54 13.06
CA TRP A 158 6.15 14.40 12.15
C TRP A 158 6.75 12.98 12.11
N GLY A 159 6.58 12.19 13.18
CA GLY A 159 7.07 10.82 13.25
C GLY A 159 6.49 9.91 12.15
N ILE A 160 5.16 9.91 11.97
CA ILE A 160 4.53 9.07 10.94
C ILE A 160 4.83 9.57 9.54
N LEU A 161 4.91 10.89 9.35
CA LEU A 161 5.28 11.49 8.07
C LEU A 161 6.69 11.08 7.65
N ALA A 162 7.65 11.10 8.59
CA ALA A 162 9.02 10.67 8.36
C ALA A 162 9.11 9.18 7.97
N VAL A 163 8.32 8.32 8.61
CA VAL A 163 8.26 6.89 8.25
C VAL A 163 7.74 6.70 6.83
N LEU A 164 6.63 7.35 6.46
CA LEU A 164 6.08 7.25 5.10
C LEU A 164 7.05 7.80 4.05
N THR A 165 7.69 8.94 4.32
CA THR A 165 8.75 9.49 3.47
C THR A 165 9.89 8.48 3.30
N LEU A 166 10.38 7.89 4.38
CA LEU A 166 11.47 6.92 4.33
C LEU A 166 11.10 5.68 3.50
N MET A 167 9.90 5.15 3.66
CA MET A 167 9.44 4.01 2.88
C MET A 167 9.42 4.33 1.37
N TRP A 168 8.94 5.52 0.98
CA TRP A 168 8.99 5.97 -0.42
C TRP A 168 10.41 6.19 -0.93
N VAL A 169 11.31 6.77 -0.13
CA VAL A 169 12.73 6.92 -0.47
C VAL A 169 13.38 5.56 -0.70
N VAL A 170 13.18 4.60 0.21
CA VAL A 170 13.73 3.25 0.07
C VAL A 170 13.18 2.56 -1.18
N ALA A 171 11.88 2.68 -1.46
CA ALA A 171 11.28 2.17 -2.69
C ALA A 171 11.91 2.81 -3.94
N SER A 172 12.12 4.14 -3.94
CA SER A 172 12.80 4.86 -5.01
C SER A 172 14.22 4.33 -5.24
N LEU A 173 15.00 4.14 -4.18
CA LEU A 173 16.36 3.60 -4.24
C LEU A 173 16.39 2.16 -4.76
N CYS A 174 15.41 1.34 -4.39
CA CYS A 174 15.23 -0.01 -4.93
C CYS A 174 15.01 0.01 -6.45
N PHE A 175 14.15 0.90 -6.94
CA PHE A 175 13.92 1.07 -8.38
C PHE A 175 15.13 1.67 -9.11
N ALA A 176 15.84 2.62 -8.49
CA ALA A 176 17.06 3.18 -9.04
C ALA A 176 18.16 2.12 -9.21
N ARG A 177 18.30 1.20 -8.24
CA ARG A 177 19.20 0.05 -8.35
C ARG A 177 18.78 -0.92 -9.45
N ALA A 178 17.48 -1.17 -9.59
CA ALA A 178 16.94 -2.06 -10.63
C ALA A 178 16.99 -1.46 -12.05
N ALA A 179 17.10 -0.14 -12.18
CA ALA A 179 17.20 0.55 -13.47
C ALA A 179 18.63 0.64 -14.02
N LYS A 180 19.65 0.21 -13.25
CA LYS A 180 21.03 0.14 -13.73
C LYS A 180 21.12 -0.95 -14.81
N PRO A 181 21.81 -0.68 -15.94
CA PRO A 181 21.97 -1.61 -17.04
C PRO A 181 22.74 -2.87 -16.65
#